data_AF-A0A2M9R2Q9-F1
#
_entry.id   AF-A0A2M9R2Q9-F1
#
_cell.length_a   1.000
_cell.length_b   1.000
_cell.length_c   1.000
_cell.angle_alpha   90.00
_cell.angle_beta   90.00
_cell.angle_gamma   90.00
#
_symmetry.space_group_name_H-M   'P 1'
#
loop_
_entity.id
_entity.type
_entity.pdbx_description
1 polymer ?
#
loop_
_entity_poly.entity_id
_entity_poly.type
_entity_poly.pdbx_seq_one_letter_code
_entity_poly.pdbx_strand_id
1 'polypeptide(L)'
;MAEIKGKKYGKTLFYIDGNEIKDKKYGTTLFYIDGSEVKEKSKYGSVKFYINGNEIKEKSRYGNVKYFIDRDEVKEKSKYGSLRYYIDGSEIKDKNYGNVKYYIDGSLTKNQLYGFLSII
;
A
#
# COMPACT_ATOMS: atom_id res chain seq x y z
N MET A 1 -4.31 -12.12 9.14
CA MET A 1 -5.10 -11.34 8.17
C MET A 1 -5.36 -9.96 8.76
N ALA A 2 -5.07 -8.90 8.03
CA ALA A 2 -5.36 -7.52 8.42
C ALA A 2 -6.52 -6.97 7.56
N GLU A 3 -7.27 -6.02 8.11
CA GLU A 3 -8.34 -5.32 7.41
C GLU A 3 -7.96 -3.86 7.16
N ILE A 4 -8.21 -3.37 5.96
CA ILE A 4 -8.11 -1.95 5.66
C ILE A 4 -9.51 -1.36 5.63
N LYS A 5 -9.79 -0.46 6.57
CA LYS A 5 -11.10 0.18 6.77
C LYS A 5 -11.02 1.63 6.31
N GLY A 6 -12.14 2.24 5.96
CA GLY A 6 -12.17 3.70 5.67
C GLY A 6 -11.92 4.59 6.89
N LYS A 7 -12.09 4.03 8.10
CA LYS A 7 -11.85 4.63 9.42
C LYS A 7 -11.87 3.53 10.49
N LYS A 8 -11.43 3.82 11.72
CA LYS A 8 -11.27 2.84 12.81
C LYS A 8 -12.48 1.90 13.03
N TYR A 9 -13.68 2.47 13.11
CA TYR A 9 -14.94 1.72 13.25
C TYR A 9 -15.75 1.71 11.95
N GLY A 10 -15.08 1.84 10.81
CA GLY A 10 -15.69 1.89 9.49
C GLY A 10 -15.80 0.53 8.83
N LYS A 11 -16.42 0.53 7.64
CA LYS A 11 -16.49 -0.64 6.77
C LYS A 11 -15.09 -1.03 6.28
N THR A 12 -14.81 -2.34 6.25
CA THR A 12 -13.63 -2.91 5.59
C THR A 12 -13.73 -2.73 4.08
N LEU A 13 -12.69 -2.13 3.49
CA LEU A 13 -12.52 -1.84 2.07
C LEU A 13 -11.62 -2.88 1.40
N PHE A 14 -10.58 -3.32 2.11
CA PHE A 14 -9.65 -4.33 1.63
C PHE A 14 -9.26 -5.29 2.75
N TYR A 15 -8.79 -6.47 2.36
CA TYR A 15 -8.20 -7.43 3.27
C TYR A 15 -6.79 -7.76 2.80
N ILE A 16 -5.86 -7.88 3.75
CA ILE A 16 -4.50 -8.32 3.50
C ILE A 16 -4.30 -9.67 4.18
N ASP A 17 -4.18 -10.70 3.37
CA ASP A 17 -4.12 -12.10 3.78
C ASP A 17 -2.85 -12.77 3.25
N GLY A 18 -1.83 -12.86 4.09
CA GLY A 18 -0.49 -13.21 3.64
C GLY A 18 0.00 -12.24 2.58
N ASN A 19 0.23 -12.74 1.37
CA ASN A 19 0.70 -11.95 0.22
C ASN A 19 -0.43 -11.36 -0.62
N GLU A 20 -1.69 -11.60 -0.27
CA GLU A 20 -2.84 -11.25 -1.10
C GLU A 20 -3.55 -10.00 -0.59
N ILE A 21 -3.81 -9.05 -1.49
CA ILE A 21 -4.73 -7.92 -1.27
C ILE A 21 -6.06 -8.27 -1.93
N LYS A 22 -7.14 -8.35 -1.14
CA LYS A 22 -8.48 -8.79 -1.55
C LYS A 22 -9.52 -7.69 -1.33
N ASP A 23 -10.59 -7.69 -2.12
CA ASP A 23 -11.75 -6.79 -1.99
C ASP A 23 -12.73 -7.24 -0.89
N LYS A 24 -12.76 -8.54 -0.59
CA LYS A 24 -13.60 -9.16 0.44
C LYS A 24 -12.85 -10.28 1.17
N LYS A 25 -13.29 -10.63 2.39
CA LYS A 25 -12.57 -11.53 3.31
C LYS A 25 -12.16 -12.86 2.67
N TYR A 26 -13.09 -13.49 1.98
CA TYR A 26 -12.88 -14.73 1.23
C TYR A 26 -13.04 -14.46 -0.27
N GLY A 27 -12.41 -13.37 -0.71
CA GLY A 27 -12.56 -12.79 -2.03
C GLY A 27 -11.52 -13.23 -3.05
N THR A 28 -11.64 -12.63 -4.22
CA THR A 28 -10.63 -12.76 -5.26
C THR A 28 -9.46 -11.86 -4.92
N THR A 29 -8.26 -12.38 -5.11
CA THR A 29 -7.03 -11.59 -5.00
C THR A 29 -7.02 -10.54 -6.11
N LEU A 30 -6.92 -9.26 -5.72
CA LEU A 30 -6.77 -8.14 -6.64
C LEU A 30 -5.30 -7.96 -7.00
N PHE A 31 -4.43 -8.06 -5.98
CA PHE A 31 -2.99 -7.94 -6.11
C PHE A 31 -2.28 -8.96 -5.23
N TYR A 32 -1.13 -9.40 -5.69
CA TYR A 32 -0.25 -10.33 -5.00
C TYR A 32 1.10 -9.68 -4.76
N ILE A 33 1.57 -9.69 -3.53
CA ILE A 33 2.87 -9.16 -3.10
C ILE A 33 3.88 -10.29 -3.09
N ASP A 34 4.81 -10.27 -4.03
CA ASP A 34 5.86 -11.29 -4.21
C ASP A 34 7.24 -10.66 -3.98
N GLY A 35 7.71 -10.68 -2.74
CA GLY A 35 8.93 -10.00 -2.35
C GLY A 35 8.85 -8.49 -2.61
N SER A 36 9.59 -8.01 -3.61
CA SER A 36 9.59 -6.61 -4.06
C SER A 36 8.54 -6.33 -5.14
N GLU A 37 7.85 -7.32 -5.68
CA GLU A 37 6.93 -7.13 -6.79
C GLU A 37 5.48 -7.09 -6.29
N VAL A 38 4.68 -6.17 -6.85
CA VAL A 38 3.22 -6.16 -6.68
C VAL A 38 2.60 -6.54 -8.03
N LYS A 39 2.03 -7.73 -8.07
CA LYS A 39 1.49 -8.38 -9.27
C LYS A 39 -0.03 -8.31 -9.30
N GLU A 40 -0.60 -8.30 -10.49
CA GLU A 40 -2.05 -8.32 -10.68
C GLU A 40 -2.62 -9.73 -10.45
N LYS A 41 -3.67 -9.84 -9.63
CA LYS A 41 -4.48 -11.03 -9.34
C LYS A 41 -3.80 -12.24 -8.70
N SER A 42 -2.55 -12.55 -8.99
CA SER A 42 -1.87 -13.75 -8.49
C SER A 42 -0.35 -13.64 -8.54
N LYS A 43 0.35 -14.63 -7.95
CA LYS A 43 1.82 -14.74 -7.99
C LYS A 43 2.43 -14.87 -9.40
N TYR A 44 1.64 -15.33 -10.37
CA TYR A 44 2.03 -15.45 -11.78
C TYR A 44 1.52 -14.27 -12.63
N GLY A 45 0.86 -13.29 -12.02
CA GLY A 45 0.36 -12.12 -12.71
C GLY A 45 1.46 -11.16 -13.12
N SER A 46 1.12 -10.24 -14.03
CA SER A 46 2.03 -9.20 -14.48
C SER A 46 2.36 -8.23 -13.34
N VAL A 47 3.62 -7.85 -13.23
CA VAL A 47 4.10 -6.84 -12.29
C VAL A 47 3.47 -5.49 -12.64
N LYS A 48 2.82 -4.86 -11.67
CA LYS A 48 2.26 -3.49 -11.78
C LYS A 48 3.11 -2.49 -11.04
N PHE A 49 3.67 -2.89 -9.90
CA PHE A 49 4.56 -2.05 -9.11
C PHE A 49 5.76 -2.82 -8.59
N TYR A 50 6.83 -2.09 -8.29
CA TYR A 50 8.07 -2.62 -7.76
C TYR A 50 8.51 -1.81 -6.55
N ILE A 51 8.77 -2.47 -5.44
CA ILE A 51 9.26 -1.90 -4.18
C ILE A 51 10.79 -1.97 -4.20
N ASN A 52 11.43 -0.80 -4.29
CA ASN A 52 12.88 -0.66 -4.29
C ASN A 52 13.32 0.25 -3.15
N GLY A 53 13.69 -0.35 -2.00
CA GLY A 53 14.10 0.39 -0.82
C GLY A 53 12.96 1.23 -0.23
N ASN A 54 13.00 2.53 -0.49
CA ASN A 54 12.00 3.52 -0.07
C ASN A 54 11.13 4.00 -1.25
N GLU A 55 11.30 3.44 -2.43
CA GLU A 55 10.55 3.81 -3.63
C GLU A 55 9.55 2.73 -4.00
N ILE A 56 8.35 3.14 -4.39
CA ILE A 56 7.40 2.34 -5.15
C ILE A 56 7.49 2.83 -6.60
N LYS A 57 7.90 1.95 -7.51
CA LYS A 57 8.04 2.23 -8.94
C LYS A 57 6.95 1.54 -9.75
N GLU A 58 6.62 2.12 -10.89
CA GLU A 58 5.62 1.58 -11.81
C GLU A 58 6.24 0.55 -12.77
N LYS A 59 5.56 -0.59 -12.95
CA LYS A 59 5.83 -1.68 -13.91
C LYS A 59 7.14 -2.43 -13.77
N SER A 60 8.23 -1.80 -13.32
CA SER A 60 9.54 -2.45 -13.17
C SER A 60 10.43 -1.74 -12.14
N ARG A 61 11.53 -2.40 -11.76
CA ARG A 61 12.56 -1.85 -10.87
C ARG A 61 13.27 -0.60 -11.40
N TYR A 62 13.19 -0.36 -12.71
CA TYR A 62 13.77 0.81 -13.39
C TYR A 62 12.69 1.79 -13.84
N GLY A 63 11.42 1.53 -13.52
CA GLY A 63 10.31 2.39 -13.87
C GLY A 63 10.30 3.70 -13.08
N ASN A 64 9.36 4.57 -13.47
CA ASN A 64 9.13 5.84 -12.79
C ASN A 64 8.72 5.58 -11.34
N VAL A 65 9.21 6.43 -10.44
CA VAL A 65 8.77 6.42 -9.04
C VAL A 65 7.33 6.94 -9.00
N LYS A 66 6.42 6.14 -8.45
CA LYS A 66 5.07 6.57 -8.07
C LYS A 66 5.13 7.27 -6.72
N TYR A 67 5.70 6.57 -5.73
CA TYR A 67 5.84 7.09 -4.37
C TYR A 67 7.25 6.93 -3.81
N PHE A 68 7.68 7.94 -3.05
CA PHE A 68 8.83 7.88 -2.16
C PHE A 68 8.35 7.89 -0.71
N ILE A 69 8.82 6.95 0.10
CA ILE A 69 8.44 6.82 1.51
C ILE A 69 9.60 7.30 2.37
N ASP A 70 9.38 8.34 3.14
CA ASP A 70 10.34 8.90 4.08
C ASP A 70 9.75 8.86 5.50
N ARG A 71 10.17 7.87 6.28
CA ARG A 71 9.58 7.57 7.60
C ARG A 71 8.06 7.38 7.48
N ASP A 72 7.31 8.34 7.99
CA ASP A 72 5.85 8.35 8.04
C ASP A 72 5.23 9.10 6.84
N GLU A 73 6.05 9.73 5.99
CA GLU A 73 5.59 10.49 4.84
C GLU A 73 5.62 9.66 3.56
N VAL A 74 4.54 9.68 2.79
CA VAL A 74 4.46 9.15 1.43
C VAL A 74 4.39 10.33 0.47
N LYS A 75 5.41 10.51 -0.37
CA LYS A 75 5.56 11.64 -1.30
C LYS A 75 5.42 11.20 -2.75
N GLU A 76 4.82 12.05 -3.57
CA GLU A 76 4.67 11.82 -5.02
C GLU A 76 6.03 11.87 -5.73
N LYS A 77 6.34 10.86 -6.56
CA LYS A 77 7.45 10.83 -7.54
C LYS A 77 8.89 10.94 -7.02
N SER A 78 9.15 11.54 -5.86
CA SER A 78 10.51 11.69 -5.32
C SER A 78 10.48 12.08 -3.83
N LYS A 79 11.65 12.04 -3.19
CA LYS A 79 11.83 12.49 -1.79
C LYS A 79 11.53 13.98 -1.55
N TYR A 80 11.55 14.79 -2.61
CA TYR A 80 11.21 16.21 -2.58
C TYR A 80 9.81 16.49 -3.12
N GLY A 81 9.06 15.44 -3.47
CA GLY A 81 7.70 15.58 -3.98
C GLY A 81 6.72 16.04 -2.91
N SER A 82 5.53 16.43 -3.36
CA SER A 82 4.43 16.79 -2.49
C SER A 82 4.00 15.60 -1.63
N LEU A 83 3.67 15.86 -0.37
CA LEU A 83 3.08 14.87 0.53
C LEU A 83 1.75 14.38 -0.05
N ARG A 84 1.62 13.06 -0.18
CA ARG A 84 0.41 12.37 -0.62
C ARG A 84 -0.35 11.74 0.55
N TYR A 85 0.38 11.07 1.44
CA TYR A 85 -0.17 10.48 2.65
C TYR A 85 0.79 10.67 3.83
N TYR A 86 0.23 10.67 5.03
CA TYR A 86 0.96 10.57 6.30
C TYR A 86 0.51 9.32 7.06
N ILE A 87 1.46 8.54 7.55
CA ILE A 87 1.23 7.27 8.24
C ILE A 87 1.41 7.50 9.74
N ASP A 88 0.32 7.44 10.49
CA ASP A 88 0.30 7.64 11.93
C ASP A 88 -0.13 6.34 12.62
N GLY A 89 0.85 5.49 12.91
CA GLY A 89 0.62 4.15 13.43
C GLY A 89 -0.26 3.31 12.49
N SER A 90 -1.51 3.07 12.91
CA SER A 90 -2.51 2.32 12.13
C SER A 90 -3.30 3.20 11.14
N GLU A 91 -3.05 4.51 11.07
CA GLU A 91 -3.84 5.43 10.24
C GLU A 91 -3.03 5.91 9.03
N ILE A 92 -3.67 5.92 7.85
CA ILE A 92 -3.17 6.60 6.66
C ILE A 92 -4.03 7.84 6.45
N LYS A 93 -3.40 9.02 6.55
CA LYS A 93 -4.04 10.35 6.51
C LYS A 93 -3.67 11.08 5.22
N ASP A 94 -4.47 12.05 4.80
CA ASP A 94 -4.13 12.89 3.62
C ASP A 94 -2.93 13.83 3.86
N LYS A 95 -2.64 14.15 5.13
CA LYS A 95 -1.48 14.94 5.55
C LYS A 95 -1.23 14.76 7.04
N ASN A 96 -0.14 15.33 7.56
CA ASN A 96 0.09 15.37 9.00
C ASN A 96 -1.06 16.12 9.71
N TYR A 97 -1.62 15.52 10.76
CA TYR A 97 -2.87 15.94 11.43
C TYR A 97 -4.10 16.07 10.49
N GLY A 98 -4.08 15.38 9.35
CA GLY A 98 -5.18 15.34 8.37
C GLY A 98 -6.29 14.36 8.74
N ASN A 99 -7.23 14.20 7.81
CA ASN A 99 -8.31 13.22 7.92
C ASN A 99 -7.79 11.81 7.63
N VAL A 100 -8.27 10.84 8.40
CA VAL A 100 -8.03 9.42 8.12
C VAL A 100 -8.70 9.05 6.81
N LYS A 101 -7.91 8.51 5.87
CA LYS A 101 -8.38 7.91 4.62
C LYS A 101 -8.52 6.41 4.74
N TYR A 102 -7.57 5.79 5.44
CA TYR A 102 -7.57 4.37 5.71
C TYR A 102 -7.12 4.09 7.14
N TYR A 103 -7.71 3.06 7.74
CA TYR A 103 -7.33 2.51 9.03
C TYR A 103 -6.92 1.04 8.85
N ILE A 104 -5.75 0.70 9.36
CA ILE A 104 -5.17 -0.63 9.33
C ILE A 104 -5.55 -1.33 10.64
N ASP A 105 -6.50 -2.26 10.56
CA ASP A 105 -6.86 -3.13 11.67
C ASP A 105 -6.05 -4.42 11.58
N GLY A 106 -5.03 -4.51 12.42
CA GLY A 106 -4.00 -5.56 12.42
C GLY A 106 -2.60 -5.02 12.13
N SER A 107 -1.67 -5.91 11.86
CA SER A 107 -0.26 -5.56 11.60
C SER A 107 0.11 -5.91 10.16
N LEU A 108 0.85 -5.01 9.52
CA LEU A 108 1.41 -5.21 8.19
C LEU A 108 2.94 -5.19 8.27
N THR A 109 3.56 -6.07 7.48
CA THR A 109 4.98 -5.94 7.15
C THR A 109 5.20 -4.72 6.25
N LYS A 110 6.46 -4.27 6.15
CA LYS A 110 6.84 -3.17 5.25
C LYS A 110 6.36 -3.41 3.80
N ASN A 111 6.56 -4.63 3.28
CA ASN A 111 6.16 -4.95 1.90
C ASN A 111 4.65 -4.99 1.72
N GLN A 112 3.89 -5.42 2.73
CA GLN A 112 2.43 -5.36 2.69
C GLN A 112 1.92 -3.93 2.72
N LEU A 113 2.48 -3.08 3.58
CA LEU A 113 2.14 -1.66 3.62
C LEU A 113 2.48 -0.98 2.30
N TYR A 114 3.68 -1.19 1.76
CA TYR A 114 4.09 -0.56 0.50
C TYR A 114 3.32 -1.12 -0.69
N GLY A 115 3.01 -2.41 -0.68
CA GLY A 115 2.14 -3.04 -1.66
C GLY A 115 0.75 -2.42 -1.64
N PHE A 116 0.19 -2.18 -0.46
CA PHE A 116 -1.09 -1.49 -0.33
C PHE A 116 -1.02 -0.02 -0.80
N LEU A 117 0.00 0.74 -0.36
CA LEU A 117 0.23 2.12 -0.81
C LEU A 117 0.35 2.22 -2.34
N SER A 118 0.91 1.20 -3.00
CA SER A 118 1.09 1.20 -4.45
C SER A 118 -0.23 1.21 -5.23
N ILE A 119 -1.32 0.69 -4.65
CA ILE A 119 -2.62 0.54 -5.35
C ILE A 119 -3.62 1.66 -5.04
N ILE A 120 -3.31 2.55 -4.10
CA ILE A 120 -4.14 3.72 -3.75
C ILE A 120 -3.57 5.03 -4.33
#